data_AF-A0A6B3NI13-F1
#
_entry.id   AF-A0A6B3NI13-F1
#
_cell.length_a   1.000
_cell.length_b   1.000
_cell.length_c   1.000
_cell.angle_alpha   90.00
_cell.angle_beta   90.00
_cell.angle_gamma   90.00
#
_symmetry.space_group_name_H-M   'P 1'
#
loop_
_entity.id
_entity.type
_entity.pdbx_description
1 polymer ?
#
loop_
_entity_poly.entity_id
_entity_poly.type
_entity_poly.pdbx_seq_one_letter_code
_entity_poly.pdbx_strand_id
1 'polypeptide(L)'
;ADELLIPAEASSKGLHSLVRTLQLVDELKAVEAFSGSILGILPFRDRWFGRTQAKRSSVSIQDMREVGQGIRVFHSINESERYKQAIDR
;
A
#
# COMPACT_ATOMS: atom_id res chain seq x y z
N ALA A 1 15.16 -10.34 1.50
CA ALA A 1 14.31 -10.31 0.30
C ALA A 1 14.94 -9.35 -0.68
N ASP A 2 14.99 -9.70 -1.96
CA ASP A 2 15.59 -8.84 -2.99
C ASP A 2 14.70 -7.61 -3.27
N GLU A 3 13.38 -7.83 -3.29
CA GLU A 3 12.37 -6.79 -3.49
C GLU A 3 11.24 -6.89 -2.45
N LEU A 4 10.76 -5.74 -1.98
CA LEU A 4 9.65 -5.63 -1.04
C LEU A 4 8.49 -4.82 -1.64
N LEU A 5 7.31 -5.44 -1.74
CA LEU A 5 6.06 -4.78 -2.08
C LEU A 5 5.21 -4.58 -0.83
N ILE A 6 4.75 -3.35 -0.59
CA ILE A 6 3.99 -2.99 0.62
C ILE A 6 2.52 -2.75 0.28
N PRO A 7 1.62 -3.72 0.49
CA PRO A 7 0.20 -3.49 0.35
C PRO A 7 -0.32 -2.61 1.49
N ALA A 8 -1.05 -1.54 1.16
CA ALA A 8 -1.63 -0.63 2.14
C ALA A 8 -3.12 -0.40 1.85
N GLU A 9 -3.98 -0.60 2.84
CA GLU A 9 -5.42 -0.39 2.65
C GLU A 9 -5.68 1.09 2.37
N ALA A 10 -6.54 1.42 1.40
CA ALA A 10 -6.93 2.79 1.06
C ALA A 10 -7.81 3.45 2.15
N SER A 11 -7.24 3.56 3.35
CA SER A 11 -7.84 4.00 4.60
C SER A 11 -6.76 4.61 5.51
N SER A 12 -7.17 5.37 6.53
CA SER A 12 -6.23 5.89 7.54
C SER A 12 -5.49 4.78 8.28
N LYS A 13 -6.13 3.62 8.51
CA LYS A 13 -5.49 2.45 9.13
C LYS A 13 -4.36 1.91 8.24
N GLY A 14 -4.61 1.79 6.94
CA GLY A 14 -3.60 1.35 5.99
C GLY A 14 -2.43 2.33 5.88
N LEU A 15 -2.70 3.64 5.91
CA LEU A 15 -1.65 4.66 5.96
C LEU A 15 -0.75 4.51 7.20
N HIS A 16 -1.33 4.35 8.39
CA HIS A 16 -0.53 4.12 9.60
C HIS A 16 0.26 2.80 9.55
N SER A 17 -0.30 1.77 8.91
CA SER A 17 0.42 0.52 8.66
C SER A 17 1.63 0.74 7.74
N LEU A 18 1.46 1.51 6.66
CA LEU A 18 2.53 1.86 5.73
C LEU A 18 3.66 2.61 6.45
N VAL A 19 3.35 3.67 7.21
CA VAL A 19 4.34 4.45 7.97
C VAL A 19 5.19 3.55 8.87
N ARG A 20 4.55 2.69 9.66
CA ARG A 20 5.27 1.77 10.56
C ARG A 20 6.11 0.75 9.79
N THR A 21 5.62 0.29 8.63
CA THR A 21 6.35 -0.67 7.80
C THR A 21 7.60 -0.02 7.21
N LEU A 22 7.52 1.23 6.74
CA LEU A 22 8.68 1.97 6.23
C LEU A 22 9.72 2.20 7.33
N GLN A 23 9.28 2.60 8.53
CA GLN A 23 10.16 2.74 9.70
C GLN A 23 10.88 1.43 10.03
N LEU A 24 10.14 0.30 10.05
CA LEU A 24 10.75 -1.02 10.29
C LEU A 24 11.76 -1.39 9.21
N VAL A 25 11.48 -1.09 7.93
CA VAL A 25 12.44 -1.34 6.84
C VAL A 25 13.71 -0.54 7.05
N ASP A 26 13.62 0.73 7.47
CA ASP A 26 14.79 1.56 7.76
C ASP A 26 15.59 1.00 8.94
N GLU A 27 14.93 0.54 10.00
CA GLU A 27 15.57 -0.13 11.15
C GLU A 27 16.31 -1.41 10.72
N LEU A 28 15.68 -2.24 9.87
CA LEU A 28 16.28 -3.48 9.35
C LEU A 28 17.45 -3.21 8.40
N LYS A 29 17.41 -2.12 7.62
CA LYS A 29 18.53 -1.67 6.79
C LYS A 29 19.70 -1.21 7.65
N ALA A 30 19.43 -0.49 8.74
CA ALA A 30 20.47 0.03 9.63
C ALA A 30 21.29 -1.08 10.32
N VAL A 31 20.70 -2.26 10.52
CA VAL A 31 21.38 -3.44 11.08
C VAL A 31 21.77 -4.48 10.03
N GLU A 32 21.77 -4.10 8.74
CA GLU A 32 22.11 -4.97 7.60
C GLU A 32 21.25 -6.25 7.48
N ALA A 33 20.11 -6.32 8.17
CA ALA A 33 19.18 -7.45 8.10
C ALA A 33 18.31 -7.43 6.82
N PHE A 34 18.17 -6.26 6.19
CA PHE A 34 17.49 -6.10 4.91
C PHE A 34 18.39 -5.35 3.92
N SER A 35 18.85 -6.05 2.88
CA SER A 35 19.71 -5.51 1.82
C SER A 35 19.01 -5.30 0.47
N GLY A 36 17.70 -5.57 0.40
CA GLY A 36 16.90 -5.42 -0.82
C GLY A 36 16.38 -3.99 -1.06
N SER A 37 15.58 -3.86 -2.12
CA SER A 37 14.86 -2.65 -2.50
C SER A 37 13.38 -2.72 -2.15
N ILE A 38 12.75 -1.54 -2.05
CA ILE A 38 11.29 -1.45 -2.00
C ILE A 38 10.81 -1.30 -3.44
N LEU A 39 10.11 -2.30 -3.94
CA LEU A 39 9.51 -2.31 -5.28
C LEU A 39 8.41 -1.24 -5.40
N GLY A 40 7.61 -1.08 -4.35
CA GLY A 40 6.61 -0.04 -4.27
C GLY A 40 5.51 -0.28 -3.23
N ILE A 41 4.54 0.63 -3.23
CA ILE A 41 3.34 0.60 -2.40
C ILE A 41 2.17 0.20 -3.28
N LEU A 42 1.38 -0.79 -2.85
CA LEU A 42 0.20 -1.26 -3.56
C LEU A 42 -1.06 -0.93 -2.75
N PRO A 43 -1.81 0.13 -3.09
CA PRO A 43 -3.05 0.41 -2.42
C PRO A 43 -4.08 -0.69 -2.68
N PHE A 44 -4.85 -1.10 -1.67
CA PHE A 44 -5.91 -2.11 -1.83
C PHE A 44 -7.19 -1.73 -1.08
N ARG A 45 -8.30 -2.36 -1.46
CA ARG A 45 -9.67 -1.99 -1.06
C ARG A 45 -9.98 -0.52 -1.38
N ASP A 46 -9.54 -0.09 -2.55
CA ASP A 46 -9.89 1.23 -3.06
C ASP A 46 -11.37 1.26 -3.47
N ARG A 47 -12.16 2.11 -2.80
CA ARG A 47 -13.61 2.12 -2.98
C ARG A 47 -14.01 3.09 -4.10
N TRP A 48 -14.79 2.58 -5.04
CA TRP A 48 -15.35 3.35 -6.15
C TRP A 48 -16.87 3.20 -6.21
N PHE A 49 -17.56 4.30 -6.54
CA PHE A 49 -19.00 4.35 -6.82
C PHE A 49 -19.18 4.70 -8.30
N GLY A 50 -19.26 3.68 -9.15
CA GLY A 50 -19.23 3.87 -10.60
C GLY A 50 -17.91 4.51 -11.05
N ARG A 51 -17.99 5.73 -11.60
CA ARG A 51 -16.81 6.50 -12.06
C ARG A 51 -16.21 7.41 -10.99
N THR A 52 -16.80 7.45 -9.80
CA THR A 52 -16.40 8.35 -8.72
C THR A 52 -15.68 7.58 -7.62
N GLN A 53 -14.41 7.89 -7.38
CA GLN A 53 -13.68 7.32 -6.25
C GLN A 53 -14.21 7.87 -4.92
N ALA A 54 -14.29 7.02 -3.90
CA ALA A 54 -14.67 7.45 -2.56
C ALA A 54 -13.62 8.43 -2.02
N LYS A 55 -14.07 9.60 -1.54
CA LYS A 55 -13.18 10.66 -1.02
C LYS A 55 -12.18 10.16 0.03
N ARG A 56 -12.59 9.23 0.91
CA ARG A 56 -11.69 8.65 1.91
C ARG A 56 -10.57 7.85 1.27
N SER A 57 -10.87 7.00 0.29
CA SER A 57 -9.87 6.21 -0.43
C SER A 57 -8.93 7.10 -1.25
N SER A 58 -9.47 8.11 -1.95
CA SER A 58 -8.65 9.04 -2.73
C SER A 58 -7.67 9.84 -1.87
N VAL A 59 -8.13 10.34 -0.71
CA VAL A 59 -7.28 11.05 0.25
C VAL A 59 -6.20 10.11 0.81
N SER A 60 -6.58 8.92 1.29
CA SER A 60 -5.59 7.99 1.85
C SER A 60 -4.53 7.56 0.83
N ILE A 61 -4.88 7.35 -0.44
CA ILE A 61 -3.90 7.02 -1.48
C ILE A 61 -3.00 8.22 -1.78
N GLN A 62 -3.52 9.44 -1.72
CA GLN A 62 -2.71 10.65 -1.85
C GLN A 62 -1.72 10.77 -0.68
N ASP A 63 -2.17 10.57 0.55
CA ASP A 63 -1.31 10.57 1.74
C ASP A 63 -0.22 9.50 1.65
N MET A 64 -0.52 8.32 1.09
CA MET A 64 0.49 7.27 0.85
C MET A 64 1.58 7.73 -0.11
N ARG A 65 1.25 8.52 -1.14
CA ARG A 65 2.26 9.10 -2.06
C ARG A 65 3.13 10.13 -1.34
N GLU A 66 2.54 10.91 -0.46
CA GLU A 66 3.24 11.95 0.31
C GLU A 66 4.16 11.35 1.37
N VAL A 67 3.75 10.27 2.03
CA VAL A 67 4.56 9.55 3.01
C VAL A 67 5.66 8.73 2.33
N GLY A 68 5.31 8.02 1.26
CA GLY A 68 6.23 7.13 0.55
C GLY A 68 7.18 7.84 -0.41
N GLN A 69 7.57 9.09 -0.17
CA GLN A 69 8.31 9.93 -1.13
C GLN A 69 9.41 9.15 -1.88
N GLY A 70 9.36 9.18 -3.22
CA GLY A 70 10.31 8.46 -4.08
C GLY A 70 10.02 6.97 -4.29
N ILE A 71 9.13 6.38 -3.49
CA ILE A 71 8.63 5.01 -3.67
C ILE A 71 7.47 5.01 -4.66
N ARG A 72 7.53 4.12 -5.65
CA ARG A 72 6.46 3.94 -6.63
C ARG A 72 5.16 3.53 -5.92
N VAL A 73 4.09 4.29 -6.13
CA VAL A 73 2.72 3.88 -5.75
C VAL A 73 2.02 3.30 -6.98
N PHE A 74 1.68 2.01 -6.92
CA PHE A 74 1.01 1.30 -8.01
C PHE A 74 -0.47 1.69 -8.14
N HIS A 75 -1.09 1.27 -9.26
CA HIS A 75 -2.54 1.29 -9.39
C HIS A 75 -3.18 0.40 -8.32
N SER A 76 -4.30 0.87 -7.77
CA SER A 76 -4.95 0.23 -6.64
C SER A 76 -5.67 -1.06 -7.02
N ILE A 77 -5.79 -1.96 -6.03
CA ILE A 77 -6.76 -3.06 -6.06
C ILE A 77 -8.09 -2.51 -5.56
N ASN A 78 -9.09 -2.48 -6.44
CA ASN A 78 -10.44 -2.03 -6.08
C ASN A 78 -11.08 -2.92 -5.00
N GLU A 79 -11.92 -2.34 -4.16
CA GLU A 79 -12.78 -3.11 -3.27
C GLU A 79 -13.77 -3.95 -4.09
N SER A 80 -13.66 -5.28 -3.98
CA SER A 80 -14.51 -6.22 -4.72
C SER A 80 -14.53 -7.60 -4.08
N GLU A 81 -15.72 -8.20 -3.99
CA GLU A 81 -15.89 -9.60 -3.56
C GLU A 81 -15.31 -10.61 -4.57
N ARG A 82 -14.98 -10.17 -5.80
CA ARG A 82 -14.42 -11.06 -6.83
C ARG A 82 -13.04 -11.61 -6.46
N TYR A 83 -12.22 -10.84 -5.75
CA TYR A 83 -10.92 -11.33 -5.29
C TYR A 83 -11.09 -12.51 -4.33
N LYS A 84 -11.98 -12.37 -3.34
CA LYS A 84 -12.30 -13.44 -2.40
C LYS A 84 -12.88 -14.65 -3.13
N GLN A 85 -13.87 -14.44 -3.99
CA GLN A 85 -14.49 -15.52 -4.76
C GLN A 85 -13.47 -16.28 -5.65
N ALA A 86 -12.49 -15.59 -6.23
CA ALA A 86 -11.47 -16.21 -7.06
C ALA A 86 -10.43 -16.98 -6.24
N ILE A 87 -10.13 -16.56 -5.02
CA ILE A 87 -9.22 -17.25 -4.10
C ILE A 87 -9.88 -18.49 -3.48
N ASP A 88 -11.17 -18.40 -3.15
CA ASP A 88 -11.94 -19.49 -2.53
C ASP A 88 -12.31 -20.60 -3.54
N ARG A 89 -11.99 -20.45 -4.83
CA ARG A 89 -12.19 -21.45 -5.90
C ARG A 89 -10.91 -22.24 -6.15
#